data_AF-A0A9D8AWQ1-F1
#
_entry.id   AF-A0A9D8AWQ1-F1
#
_cell.length_a   1.000
_cell.length_b   1.000
_cell.length_c   1.000
_cell.angle_alpha   90.00
_cell.angle_beta   90.00
_cell.angle_gamma   90.00
#
_symmetry.space_group_name_H-M   'P 1'
#
loop_
_entity.id
_entity.type
_entity.pdbx_description
1 polymer ?
#
loop_
_entity_poly.entity_id
_entity_poly.type
_entity_poly.pdbx_seq_one_letter_code
_entity_poly.pdbx_strand_id
1 'polypeptide(L)'
;MTMGATYVYAIIPTGDRLVLDVAGVGKAGSDHDTVYCVPGRDVAALVSASSLEDYRGLDRRESAIHLVAHQRVVEAAMREFPVLPVKFGTVLPGEEWVSRLLAQGESLFRTTLDRFAGLTQMEVVILWNLDQVFKEIGQEETIVSLKGAISGRPPKETESERVALGRMVQASLERRRTALRDRLLPPLQKVAVDLVINPIMDDSMVANVALLVDKERQGELDQRLASLDQEHDGQLLFRCVGPLPPYSFGTVEIQLPSFEAVDEARQQLGLGEAATPGEIKRAYRRLAGQSHPDRRPDEADAEARMTELTLAYQLLSVYAEGQALAGRLHSRKGENIEPAACCFDRQAVEQTLLVSVRRQEVAV
;
A
#
# COMPACT_ATOMS: atom_id res chain seq x y z
N MET A 1 -27.34 13.82 17.84
CA MET A 1 -26.35 14.69 17.17
C MET A 1 -25.83 13.87 16.02
N THR A 2 -26.00 14.32 14.77
CA THR A 2 -25.40 13.64 13.61
C THR A 2 -23.90 13.54 13.86
N MET A 3 -23.37 12.33 14.02
CA MET A 3 -21.94 12.10 14.18
C MET A 3 -21.26 12.57 12.90
N GLY A 4 -20.59 13.72 12.95
CA GLY A 4 -19.93 14.28 11.77
C GLY A 4 -18.82 13.36 11.28
N ALA A 5 -18.69 13.18 9.97
CA ALA A 5 -17.60 12.43 9.38
C ALA A 5 -16.25 13.12 9.66
N THR A 6 -15.21 12.35 9.97
CA THR A 6 -13.87 12.85 10.30
C THR A 6 -12.86 12.28 9.32
N TYR A 7 -12.20 13.15 8.55
CA TYR A 7 -11.14 12.76 7.63
C TYR A 7 -9.83 12.56 8.40
N VAL A 8 -9.08 11.49 8.12
CA VAL A 8 -7.82 11.19 8.82
C VAL A 8 -6.64 11.26 7.84
N TYR A 9 -5.63 12.07 8.18
CA TYR A 9 -4.47 12.34 7.30
C TYR A 9 -3.26 11.49 7.66
N ALA A 10 -2.87 11.49 8.93
CA ALA A 10 -1.66 10.82 9.41
C ALA A 10 -1.71 10.63 10.93
N ILE A 11 -0.85 9.75 11.45
CA ILE A 11 -0.58 9.58 12.88
C ILE A 11 0.79 10.20 13.20
N ILE A 12 0.89 10.92 14.32
CA ILE A 12 2.11 11.60 14.79
C ILE A 12 2.39 11.29 16.27
N PRO A 13 3.65 11.34 16.74
CA PRO A 13 4.06 10.96 18.10
C PRO A 13 3.88 12.12 19.09
N THR A 14 2.65 12.56 19.29
CA THR A 14 2.31 13.56 20.33
C THR A 14 1.05 13.16 21.09
N GLY A 15 0.98 13.51 22.37
CA GLY A 15 -0.24 13.46 23.17
C GLY A 15 -0.98 14.81 23.23
N ASP A 16 -0.41 15.85 22.63
CA ASP A 16 -0.94 17.21 22.73
C ASP A 16 -2.02 17.49 21.69
N ARG A 17 -2.89 18.45 22.03
CA ARG A 17 -3.83 19.04 21.07
C ARG A 17 -3.12 20.13 20.29
N LEU A 18 -2.99 19.92 18.99
CA LEU A 18 -2.39 20.86 18.05
C LEU A 18 -3.39 21.20 16.94
N VAL A 19 -3.23 22.39 16.37
CA VAL A 19 -3.91 22.83 15.15
C VAL A 19 -2.82 23.19 14.16
N LEU A 20 -2.90 22.69 12.94
CA LEU A 20 -1.90 22.98 11.91
C LEU A 20 -2.37 24.14 11.04
N ASP A 21 -1.46 25.06 10.74
CA ASP A 21 -1.70 26.17 9.80
C ASP A 21 -1.56 25.67 8.35
N VAL A 22 -2.48 24.80 7.96
CA VAL A 22 -2.59 24.24 6.62
C VAL A 22 -4.05 23.89 6.34
N ALA A 23 -4.53 24.25 5.15
CA ALA A 23 -5.87 23.90 4.73
C ALA A 23 -5.97 22.40 4.42
N GLY A 24 -6.93 21.74 5.05
CA GLY A 24 -7.27 20.34 4.86
C GLY A 24 -8.02 20.04 3.55
N VAL A 25 -8.36 18.76 3.40
CA VAL A 25 -9.27 18.23 2.39
C VAL A 25 -10.67 18.80 2.64
N GLY A 26 -11.18 19.54 1.65
CA GLY A 26 -12.50 20.16 1.73
C GLY A 26 -12.56 21.40 0.86
N LYS A 27 -13.63 22.19 1.01
CA LYS A 27 -13.76 23.48 0.34
C LYS A 27 -13.02 24.53 1.16
N ALA A 28 -12.08 25.25 0.55
CA ALA A 28 -11.33 26.32 1.20
C ALA A 28 -12.27 27.40 1.79
N GLY A 29 -12.03 27.80 3.03
CA GLY A 29 -12.84 28.77 3.77
C GLY A 29 -14.11 28.18 4.40
N SER A 30 -14.15 26.87 4.63
CA SER A 30 -15.22 26.20 5.39
C SER A 30 -14.66 25.64 6.69
N ASP A 31 -15.50 25.43 7.71
CA ASP A 31 -15.10 24.79 8.98
C ASP A 31 -14.45 23.39 8.82
N HIS A 32 -14.51 22.82 7.61
CA HIS A 32 -13.92 21.53 7.22
C HIS A 32 -12.45 21.61 6.78
N ASP A 33 -11.88 22.81 6.62
CA ASP A 33 -10.47 22.98 6.22
C ASP A 33 -9.50 23.08 7.39
N THR A 34 -9.99 23.24 8.62
CA THR A 34 -9.13 23.32 9.80
C THR A 34 -8.60 21.94 10.16
N VAL A 35 -7.28 21.79 10.13
CA VAL A 35 -6.60 20.55 10.52
C VAL A 35 -6.19 20.61 11.98
N TYR A 36 -6.58 19.60 12.75
CA TYR A 36 -6.28 19.51 14.18
C TYR A 36 -5.97 18.07 14.59
N CYS A 37 -5.47 17.92 15.82
CA CYS A 37 -5.16 16.62 16.40
C CYS A 37 -6.30 16.11 17.28
N VAL A 38 -6.70 14.85 17.06
CA VAL A 38 -7.37 14.04 18.09
C VAL A 38 -6.26 13.32 18.88
N PRO A 39 -6.06 13.64 20.17
CA PRO A 39 -4.98 13.06 20.95
C PRO A 39 -5.36 11.65 21.43
N GLY A 40 -4.42 10.73 21.30
CA GLY A 40 -4.37 9.52 22.09
C GLY A 40 -3.54 9.75 23.35
N ARG A 41 -3.05 8.68 23.97
CA ARG A 41 -2.18 8.79 25.14
C ARG A 41 -0.83 9.47 24.82
N ASP A 42 -0.36 9.24 23.61
CA ASP A 42 1.08 9.16 23.36
C ASP A 42 1.34 9.29 21.83
N VAL A 43 0.30 9.07 21.01
CA VAL A 43 0.22 9.33 19.57
C VAL A 43 -1.07 10.11 19.33
N ALA A 44 -1.13 10.91 18.26
CA ALA A 44 -2.31 11.66 17.86
C ALA A 44 -2.61 11.44 16.37
N ALA A 45 -3.87 11.53 16.01
CA ALA A 45 -4.30 11.53 14.62
C ALA A 45 -4.53 12.96 14.14
N LEU A 46 -3.94 13.31 13.00
CA LEU A 46 -4.25 14.53 12.28
C LEU A 46 -5.55 14.33 11.51
N VAL A 47 -6.51 15.22 11.77
CA VAL A 47 -7.86 15.12 11.24
C VAL A 47 -8.42 16.47 10.82
N SER A 48 -9.53 16.43 10.07
CA SER A 48 -10.43 17.56 9.88
C SER A 48 -11.87 17.03 9.79
N ALA A 49 -12.84 17.92 10.01
CA ALA A 49 -14.23 17.57 9.73
C ALA A 49 -14.38 17.31 8.21
N SER A 50 -15.12 16.27 7.84
CA SER A 50 -15.38 15.92 6.45
C SER A 50 -16.83 16.19 6.08
N SER A 51 -17.05 16.80 4.93
CA SER A 51 -18.39 16.94 4.34
C SER A 51 -18.81 15.72 3.52
N LEU A 52 -17.87 14.82 3.20
CA LEU A 52 -18.10 13.60 2.44
C LEU A 52 -17.86 12.37 3.33
N GLU A 53 -18.73 11.36 3.17
CA GLU A 53 -18.56 10.05 3.79
C GLU A 53 -17.64 9.14 2.97
N ASP A 54 -17.55 9.37 1.65
CA ASP A 54 -16.71 8.57 0.75
C ASP A 54 -16.07 9.46 -0.34
N TYR A 55 -14.75 9.32 -0.50
CA TYR A 55 -13.95 10.01 -1.51
C TYR A 55 -13.62 9.11 -2.72
N ARG A 56 -13.96 7.81 -2.68
CA ARG A 56 -13.61 6.83 -3.72
C ARG A 56 -14.44 6.98 -5.00
N GLY A 57 -15.62 7.56 -4.90
CA GLY A 57 -16.56 7.74 -6.02
C GLY A 57 -16.39 9.06 -6.79
N LEU A 58 -15.41 9.88 -6.42
CA LEU A 58 -15.18 11.18 -7.05
C LEU A 58 -14.57 11.03 -8.45
N ASP A 59 -14.79 12.03 -9.30
CA ASP A 59 -14.13 12.06 -10.59
C ASP A 59 -12.60 12.25 -10.44
N ARG A 60 -11.85 12.00 -11.52
CA ARG A 60 -10.38 12.07 -11.49
C ARG A 60 -9.85 13.46 -11.12
N ARG A 61 -10.54 14.53 -11.52
CA ARG A 61 -10.11 15.90 -11.29
C ARG A 61 -10.35 16.30 -9.83
N GLU A 62 -11.53 15.99 -9.30
CA GLU A 62 -11.87 16.21 -7.89
C GLU A 62 -10.96 15.39 -6.97
N SER A 63 -10.77 14.11 -7.29
CA SER A 63 -9.84 13.23 -6.56
C SER A 63 -8.42 13.80 -6.50
N ALA A 64 -7.92 14.35 -7.61
CA ALA A 64 -6.58 14.95 -7.67
C ALA A 64 -6.47 16.19 -6.77
N ILE A 65 -7.50 17.05 -6.72
CA ILE A 65 -7.53 18.23 -5.85
C ILE A 65 -7.44 17.81 -4.38
N HIS A 66 -8.27 16.84 -3.97
CA HIS A 66 -8.27 16.34 -2.60
C HIS A 66 -6.98 15.60 -2.24
N LEU A 67 -6.39 14.85 -3.17
CA LEU A 67 -5.11 14.17 -2.95
C LEU A 67 -3.98 15.16 -2.69
N VAL A 68 -3.93 16.26 -3.46
CA VAL A 68 -2.95 17.34 -3.24
C VAL A 68 -3.16 18.00 -1.88
N ALA A 69 -4.41 18.26 -1.48
CA ALA A 69 -4.71 18.81 -0.15
C ALA A 69 -4.25 17.85 0.97
N HIS A 70 -4.58 16.56 0.86
CA HIS A 70 -4.12 15.53 1.79
C HIS A 70 -2.59 15.53 1.92
N GLN A 71 -1.88 15.48 0.78
CA GLN A 71 -0.42 15.46 0.77
C GLN A 71 0.19 16.69 1.47
N ARG A 72 -0.36 17.90 1.21
CA ARG A 72 0.09 19.13 1.85
C ARG A 72 -0.02 19.10 3.37
N VAL A 73 -1.09 18.51 3.90
CA VAL A 73 -1.27 18.36 5.36
C VAL A 73 -0.20 17.44 5.95
N VAL A 74 0.02 16.28 5.33
CA VAL A 74 1.01 15.30 5.82
C VAL A 74 2.43 15.88 5.72
N GLU A 75 2.76 16.58 4.63
CA GLU A 75 4.05 17.27 4.47
C GLU A 75 4.25 18.40 5.49
N ALA A 76 3.19 19.15 5.83
CA ALA A 76 3.27 20.18 6.86
C ALA A 76 3.62 19.55 8.22
N ALA A 77 2.95 18.45 8.59
CA ALA A 77 3.26 17.72 9.81
C ALA A 77 4.69 17.13 9.83
N MET A 78 5.16 16.64 8.69
CA MET A 78 6.49 16.01 8.55
C MET A 78 7.66 16.98 8.83
N ARG A 79 7.41 18.30 8.76
CA ARG A 79 8.42 19.31 9.11
C ARG A 79 8.76 19.29 10.59
N GLU A 80 7.79 18.95 11.44
CA GLU A 80 7.93 19.01 12.90
C GLU A 80 7.99 17.62 13.54
N PHE A 81 7.35 16.61 12.92
CA PHE A 81 7.19 15.28 13.48
C PHE A 81 7.61 14.17 12.51
N PRO A 82 8.07 13.01 12.99
CA PRO A 82 7.92 11.77 12.26
C PRO A 82 6.43 11.55 11.96
N VAL A 83 6.10 11.16 10.73
CA VAL A 83 4.71 10.96 10.30
C VAL A 83 4.50 9.53 9.84
N LEU A 84 3.37 8.96 10.23
CA LEU A 84 2.86 7.72 9.70
C LEU A 84 1.62 8.05 8.85
N PRO A 85 1.74 8.11 7.51
CA PRO A 85 0.62 8.52 6.66
C PRO A 85 -0.55 7.55 6.75
N VAL A 86 -1.77 8.08 6.64
CA VAL A 86 -3.00 7.28 6.52
C VAL A 86 -3.42 7.29 5.06
N LYS A 87 -4.00 6.18 4.59
CA LYS A 87 -4.46 6.05 3.20
C LYS A 87 -5.41 7.20 2.82
N PHE A 88 -5.13 7.83 1.68
CA PHE A 88 -5.99 8.88 1.12
C PHE A 88 -7.47 8.45 1.07
N GLY A 89 -8.35 9.37 1.48
CA GLY A 89 -9.80 9.17 1.46
C GLY A 89 -10.33 8.42 2.68
N THR A 90 -9.52 8.22 3.72
CA THR A 90 -9.94 7.56 4.95
C THR A 90 -10.79 8.50 5.81
N VAL A 91 -12.05 8.12 5.98
CA VAL A 91 -13.06 8.86 6.75
C VAL A 91 -13.63 7.94 7.82
N LEU A 92 -13.71 8.42 9.06
CA LEU A 92 -14.32 7.70 10.18
C LEU A 92 -15.58 8.41 10.69
N PRO A 93 -16.52 7.68 11.32
CA PRO A 93 -17.73 8.28 11.88
C PRO A 93 -17.44 9.11 13.15
N GLY A 94 -16.80 10.27 13.03
CA GLY A 94 -16.54 11.16 14.16
C GLY A 94 -15.28 10.84 14.96
N GLU A 95 -14.93 11.76 15.87
CA GLU A 95 -13.69 11.69 16.65
C GLU A 95 -13.63 10.51 17.64
N GLU A 96 -14.78 9.98 18.07
CA GLU A 96 -14.82 8.81 18.94
C GLU A 96 -14.16 7.60 18.25
N TRP A 97 -14.43 7.42 16.95
CA TRP A 97 -13.83 6.35 16.15
C TRP A 97 -12.34 6.56 15.94
N VAL A 98 -11.90 7.81 15.78
CA VAL A 98 -10.48 8.16 15.74
C VAL A 98 -9.80 7.84 17.07
N SER A 99 -10.46 8.12 18.20
CA SER A 99 -9.93 7.80 19.53
C SER A 99 -9.80 6.29 19.73
N ARG A 100 -10.78 5.50 19.26
CA ARG A 100 -10.71 4.03 19.26
C ARG A 100 -9.58 3.50 18.39
N LEU A 101 -9.41 4.04 17.18
CA LEU A 101 -8.29 3.74 16.29
C LEU A 101 -6.95 3.93 17.00
N LEU A 102 -6.76 5.09 17.63
CA LEU A 102 -5.50 5.42 18.33
C LEU A 102 -5.25 4.48 19.50
N ALA A 103 -6.28 4.17 20.29
CA ALA A 103 -6.16 3.24 21.40
C ALA A 103 -5.81 1.82 20.92
N GLN A 104 -6.51 1.32 19.90
CA GLN A 104 -6.31 -0.02 19.34
C GLN A 104 -4.93 -0.17 18.69
N GLY A 105 -4.51 0.84 17.92
CA GLY A 105 -3.26 0.83 17.16
C GLY A 105 -2.04 1.38 17.89
N GLU A 106 -2.14 1.83 19.15
CA GLU A 106 -1.12 2.61 19.85
C GLU A 106 0.29 2.00 19.72
N SER A 107 0.43 0.72 20.07
CA SER A 107 1.72 0.01 20.04
C SER A 107 2.28 -0.11 18.62
N LEU A 108 1.43 -0.42 17.65
CA LEU A 108 1.80 -0.54 16.23
C LEU A 108 2.25 0.82 15.66
N PHE A 109 1.49 1.88 15.94
CA PHE A 109 1.80 3.22 15.47
C PHE A 109 3.07 3.76 16.10
N ARG A 110 3.25 3.64 17.42
CA ARG A 110 4.50 4.03 18.10
C ARG A 110 5.70 3.33 17.48
N THR A 111 5.67 2.00 17.44
CA THR A 111 6.80 1.20 16.93
C THR A 111 7.16 1.60 15.50
N THR A 112 6.18 1.96 14.69
CA THR A 112 6.40 2.39 13.31
C THR A 112 6.93 3.83 13.23
N LEU A 113 6.39 4.74 14.02
CA LEU A 113 6.86 6.13 14.11
C LEU A 113 8.31 6.22 14.61
N ASP A 114 8.67 5.41 15.61
CA ASP A 114 10.05 5.32 16.12
C ASP A 114 11.02 4.86 15.02
N ARG A 115 10.58 3.94 14.14
CA ARG A 115 11.38 3.52 12.97
C ARG A 115 11.56 4.61 11.92
N PHE A 116 10.63 5.57 11.83
CA PHE A 116 10.68 6.67 10.87
C PHE A 116 11.32 7.94 11.43
N ALA A 117 11.64 7.97 12.73
CA ALA A 117 12.28 9.11 13.36
C ALA A 117 13.64 9.43 12.70
N GLY A 118 13.83 10.69 12.31
CA GLY A 118 15.04 11.15 11.61
C GLY A 118 15.15 10.71 10.15
N LEU A 119 14.20 9.94 9.63
CA LEU A 119 14.22 9.43 8.26
C LEU A 119 13.28 10.22 7.34
N THR A 120 13.50 10.13 6.03
CA THR A 120 12.60 10.64 5.00
C THR A 120 12.59 9.71 3.79
N GLN A 121 11.47 9.68 3.05
CA GLN A 121 11.42 9.00 1.76
C GLN A 121 11.95 9.93 0.65
N MET A 122 12.75 9.36 -0.25
CA MET A 122 13.17 9.93 -1.52
C MET A 122 12.76 8.97 -2.64
N GLU A 123 12.06 9.47 -3.66
CA GLU A 123 11.70 8.69 -4.84
C GLU A 123 12.79 8.89 -5.91
N VAL A 124 13.36 7.80 -6.43
CA VAL A 124 14.31 7.81 -7.53
C VAL A 124 13.70 7.07 -8.71
N VAL A 125 13.42 7.82 -9.79
CA VAL A 125 12.97 7.27 -11.07
C VAL A 125 14.16 7.26 -12.03
N ILE A 126 14.46 6.07 -12.57
CA ILE A 126 15.53 5.86 -13.53
C ILE A 126 14.92 5.63 -14.89
N LEU A 127 15.28 6.47 -15.85
CA LEU A 127 14.78 6.46 -17.22
C LEU A 127 15.92 6.13 -18.19
N TRP A 128 15.60 5.47 -19.30
CA TRP A 128 16.51 5.29 -20.44
C TRP A 128 15.95 5.96 -21.69
N ASN A 129 16.76 6.09 -22.74
CA ASN A 129 16.27 6.48 -24.04
C ASN A 129 15.69 5.25 -24.78
N LEU A 130 14.36 5.13 -24.78
CA LEU A 130 13.66 3.98 -25.35
C LEU A 130 13.92 3.82 -26.87
N ASP A 131 14.04 4.91 -27.62
CA ASP A 131 14.35 4.87 -29.05
C ASP A 131 15.74 4.27 -29.29
N GLN A 132 16.72 4.65 -28.47
CA GLN A 132 18.07 4.10 -28.54
C GLN A 132 18.10 2.62 -28.18
N VAL A 133 17.39 2.23 -27.11
CA VAL A 133 17.27 0.83 -26.70
C VAL A 133 16.63 -0.01 -27.81
N PHE A 134 15.55 0.46 -28.44
CA PHE A 134 14.93 -0.27 -29.55
C PHE A 134 15.81 -0.36 -30.79
N LYS A 135 16.63 0.67 -31.09
CA LYS A 135 17.61 0.60 -32.18
C LYS A 135 18.62 -0.52 -31.93
N GLU A 136 19.12 -0.64 -30.71
CA GLU A 136 20.07 -1.68 -30.32
C GLU A 136 19.43 -3.07 -30.32
N ILE A 137 18.19 -3.21 -29.83
CA ILE A 137 17.43 -4.47 -29.88
C ILE A 137 17.21 -4.87 -31.35
N GLY A 138 16.90 -3.91 -32.22
CA GLY A 138 16.71 -4.14 -33.64
C GLY A 138 17.96 -4.60 -34.40
N GLN A 139 19.14 -4.52 -33.78
CA GLN A 139 20.42 -5.00 -34.32
C GLN A 139 20.77 -6.42 -33.86
N GLU A 140 20.02 -7.01 -32.93
CA GLU A 140 20.26 -8.38 -32.47
C GLU A 140 20.01 -9.39 -33.61
N GLU A 141 20.95 -10.31 -33.83
CA GLU A 141 20.96 -11.23 -34.98
C GLU A 141 19.65 -12.01 -35.15
N THR A 142 19.09 -12.49 -34.05
CA THR A 142 17.83 -13.25 -34.03
C THR A 142 16.64 -12.38 -34.46
N ILE A 143 16.62 -11.12 -34.03
CA ILE A 143 15.57 -10.13 -34.35
C ILE A 143 15.72 -9.68 -35.82
N VAL A 144 16.94 -9.41 -36.28
CA VAL A 144 17.23 -9.07 -37.68
C VAL A 144 16.81 -10.19 -38.61
N SER A 145 17.13 -11.45 -38.26
CA SER A 145 16.79 -12.62 -39.07
C SER A 145 15.27 -12.81 -39.21
N LEU A 146 14.53 -12.74 -38.10
CA LEU A 146 13.09 -12.88 -38.13
C LEU A 146 12.40 -11.69 -38.83
N LYS A 147 12.92 -10.47 -38.63
CA LYS A 147 12.46 -9.26 -39.33
C LYS A 147 12.68 -9.37 -40.84
N GLY A 148 13.79 -9.96 -41.29
CA GLY A 148 14.05 -10.27 -42.69
C GLY A 148 13.06 -11.28 -43.25
N ALA A 149 12.77 -12.36 -42.52
CA ALA A 149 11.87 -13.43 -42.95
C ALA A 149 10.38 -13.01 -43.11
N ILE A 150 9.97 -11.92 -42.46
CA ILE A 150 8.61 -11.34 -42.59
C ILE A 150 8.55 -10.17 -43.57
N SER A 151 9.69 -9.61 -43.97
CA SER A 151 9.74 -8.42 -44.82
C SER A 151 9.19 -8.73 -46.21
N GLY A 152 8.27 -7.90 -46.71
CA GLY A 152 7.63 -8.08 -48.01
C GLY A 152 6.51 -9.14 -48.06
N ARG A 153 6.20 -9.83 -46.96
CA ARG A 153 5.10 -10.81 -46.88
C ARG A 153 3.82 -10.21 -46.29
N PRO A 154 2.61 -10.62 -46.73
CA PRO A 154 1.35 -10.09 -46.21
C PRO A 154 1.18 -10.31 -44.69
N PRO A 155 0.55 -9.37 -43.96
CA PRO A 155 0.32 -9.51 -42.52
C PRO A 155 -0.46 -10.76 -42.12
N LYS A 156 -1.47 -11.16 -42.92
CA LYS A 156 -2.29 -12.36 -42.67
C LYS A 156 -1.50 -13.67 -42.77
N GLU A 157 -0.39 -13.69 -43.48
CA GLU A 157 0.45 -14.88 -43.69
C GLU A 157 1.68 -14.90 -42.76
N THR A 158 1.87 -13.85 -41.95
CA THR A 158 3.02 -13.67 -41.05
C THR A 158 2.59 -13.36 -39.62
N GLU A 159 1.34 -13.61 -39.27
CA GLU A 159 0.77 -13.26 -37.97
C GLU A 159 1.56 -13.92 -36.83
N SER A 160 1.80 -15.23 -36.93
CA SER A 160 2.58 -16.00 -35.96
C SER A 160 4.01 -15.48 -35.82
N GLU A 161 4.70 -15.20 -36.92
CA GLU A 161 6.07 -14.66 -36.90
C GLU A 161 6.13 -13.24 -36.32
N ARG A 162 5.11 -12.41 -36.58
CA ARG A 162 5.02 -11.05 -36.00
C ARG A 162 4.79 -11.08 -34.50
N VAL A 163 3.93 -12.00 -34.01
CA VAL A 163 3.73 -12.22 -32.57
C VAL A 163 5.03 -12.72 -31.93
N ALA A 164 5.73 -13.66 -32.57
CA ALA A 164 7.03 -14.16 -32.10
C ALA A 164 8.08 -13.03 -32.03
N LEU A 165 8.15 -12.18 -33.07
CA LEU A 165 9.04 -11.01 -33.08
C LEU A 165 8.73 -10.06 -31.93
N GLY A 166 7.46 -9.75 -31.68
CA GLY A 166 7.03 -8.90 -30.56
C GLY A 166 7.47 -9.49 -29.21
N ARG A 167 7.28 -10.80 -29.00
CA ARG A 167 7.74 -11.49 -27.78
C ARG A 167 9.25 -11.44 -27.62
N MET A 168 10.02 -11.58 -28.70
CA MET A 168 11.48 -11.48 -28.67
C MET A 168 11.96 -10.07 -28.31
N VAL A 169 11.33 -9.04 -28.87
CA VAL A 169 11.63 -7.64 -28.52
C VAL A 169 11.34 -7.39 -27.04
N GLN A 170 10.17 -7.81 -26.55
CA GLN A 170 9.80 -7.67 -25.14
C GLN A 170 10.78 -8.40 -24.22
N ALA A 171 11.16 -9.63 -24.57
CA ALA A 171 12.12 -10.40 -23.79
C ALA A 171 13.53 -9.78 -23.81
N SER A 172 13.94 -9.13 -24.90
CA SER A 172 15.21 -8.39 -24.92
C SER A 172 15.15 -7.12 -24.06
N LEU A 173 14.06 -6.36 -24.17
CA LEU A 173 13.84 -5.17 -23.36
C LEU A 173 13.89 -5.50 -21.87
N GLU A 174 13.17 -6.53 -21.43
CA GLU A 174 13.14 -6.94 -20.02
C GLU A 174 14.51 -7.45 -19.55
N ARG A 175 15.23 -8.26 -20.35
CA ARG A 175 16.60 -8.67 -20.02
C ARG A 175 17.52 -7.48 -19.77
N ARG A 176 17.45 -6.45 -20.61
CA ARG A 176 18.26 -5.23 -20.47
C ARG A 176 17.84 -4.45 -19.22
N ARG A 177 16.53 -4.32 -18.96
CA ARG A 177 15.99 -3.69 -17.75
C ARG A 177 16.52 -4.38 -16.49
N THR A 178 16.38 -5.70 -16.39
CA THR A 178 16.87 -6.49 -15.26
C THR A 178 18.38 -6.32 -15.08
N ALA A 179 19.16 -6.41 -16.16
CA ALA A 179 20.60 -6.25 -16.08
C ALA A 179 21.05 -4.85 -15.62
N LEU A 180 20.26 -3.81 -15.89
CA LEU A 180 20.50 -2.46 -15.34
C LEU A 180 20.06 -2.38 -13.89
N ARG A 181 18.88 -2.90 -13.53
CA ARG A 181 18.41 -2.95 -12.13
C ARG A 181 19.42 -3.64 -11.21
N ASP A 182 19.95 -4.79 -11.63
CA ASP A 182 20.94 -5.56 -10.87
C ASP A 182 22.24 -4.77 -10.61
N ARG A 183 22.58 -3.82 -11.49
CA ARG A 183 23.74 -2.94 -11.34
C ARG A 183 23.43 -1.69 -10.52
N LEU A 184 22.26 -1.09 -10.71
CA LEU A 184 21.89 0.21 -10.17
C LEU A 184 21.35 0.15 -8.74
N LEU A 185 20.62 -0.91 -8.38
CA LEU A 185 19.98 -1.01 -7.07
C LEU A 185 20.96 -1.24 -5.91
N PRO A 186 21.99 -2.12 -6.01
CA PRO A 186 22.88 -2.37 -4.88
C PRO A 186 23.65 -1.12 -4.39
N PRO A 187 24.15 -0.22 -5.27
CA PRO A 187 24.75 1.03 -4.82
C PRO A 187 23.76 1.97 -4.11
N LEU A 188 22.50 2.04 -4.56
CA LEU A 188 21.45 2.85 -3.91
C LEU A 188 21.07 2.28 -2.54
N GLN A 189 21.00 0.95 -2.42
CA GLN A 189 20.73 0.27 -1.15
C GLN A 189 21.76 0.59 -0.06
N LYS A 190 23.02 0.88 -0.44
CA LYS A 190 24.10 1.20 0.51
C LYS A 190 23.96 2.58 1.17
N VAL A 191 23.25 3.50 0.52
CA VAL A 191 23.04 4.87 1.01
C VAL A 191 21.65 5.08 1.61
N ALA A 192 20.81 4.05 1.59
CA ALA A 192 19.48 4.05 2.18
C ALA A 192 19.41 3.09 3.37
N VAL A 193 18.62 3.44 4.38
CA VAL A 193 18.25 2.55 5.49
C VAL A 193 17.38 1.40 4.97
N ASP A 194 16.52 1.71 4.01
CA ASP A 194 15.58 0.77 3.42
C ASP A 194 15.23 1.15 1.97
N LEU A 195 14.80 0.18 1.16
CA LEU A 195 14.50 0.36 -0.25
C LEU A 195 13.22 -0.42 -0.62
N VAL A 196 12.36 0.21 -1.42
CA VAL A 196 11.20 -0.43 -2.04
C VAL A 196 11.21 -0.16 -3.53
N ILE A 197 11.03 -1.22 -4.33
CA ILE A 197 10.88 -1.09 -5.78
C ILE A 197 9.39 -0.98 -6.08
N ASN A 198 8.99 0.16 -6.62
CA ASN A 198 7.63 0.46 -7.04
C ASN A 198 7.38 -0.03 -8.48
N PRO A 199 6.11 -0.32 -8.85
CA PRO A 199 5.75 -0.61 -10.22
C PRO A 199 6.18 0.53 -11.17
N ILE A 200 6.62 0.15 -12.37
CA ILE A 200 6.90 1.09 -13.46
C ILE A 200 5.59 1.48 -14.17
N MET A 201 5.53 2.70 -14.69
CA MET A 201 4.33 3.19 -15.40
C MET A 201 4.32 2.81 -16.87
N ASP A 202 5.50 2.74 -17.49
CA ASP A 202 5.68 2.47 -18.92
C ASP A 202 7.11 1.97 -19.21
N ASP A 203 7.36 1.59 -20.47
CA ASP A 203 8.61 1.00 -20.90
C ASP A 203 9.82 1.95 -20.91
N SER A 204 9.63 3.26 -20.75
CA SER A 204 10.73 4.22 -20.62
C SER A 204 11.42 4.15 -19.25
N MET A 205 10.74 3.59 -18.25
CA MET A 205 11.26 3.42 -16.90
C MET A 205 12.07 2.13 -16.77
N VAL A 206 13.30 2.28 -16.29
CA VAL A 206 14.16 1.17 -15.88
C VAL A 206 13.79 0.72 -14.48
N ALA A 207 13.61 1.68 -13.57
CA ALA A 207 13.24 1.45 -12.19
C ALA A 207 12.50 2.66 -11.61
N ASN A 208 11.55 2.40 -10.72
CA ASN A 208 10.95 3.38 -9.83
C ASN A 208 11.19 2.90 -8.40
N VAL A 209 11.95 3.66 -7.61
CA VAL A 209 12.45 3.20 -6.32
C VAL A 209 12.18 4.22 -5.24
N ALA A 210 11.54 3.81 -4.17
CA ALA A 210 11.47 4.58 -2.94
C ALA A 210 12.65 4.20 -2.03
N LEU A 211 13.38 5.20 -1.55
CA LEU A 211 14.51 5.06 -0.64
C LEU A 211 14.15 5.72 0.69
N LEU A 212 14.31 5.00 1.79
CA LEU A 212 14.21 5.58 3.13
C LEU A 212 15.62 5.97 3.57
N VAL A 213 15.87 7.28 3.66
CA VAL A 213 17.19 7.83 3.95
C VAL A 213 17.18 8.61 5.25
N ASP A 214 18.32 8.64 5.92
CA ASP A 214 18.54 9.54 7.04
C ASP A 214 18.53 10.99 6.52
N LYS A 215 17.79 11.88 7.19
CA LYS A 215 17.69 13.30 6.82
C LYS A 215 19.06 13.98 6.80
N GLU A 216 19.98 13.59 7.66
CA GLU A 216 21.33 14.16 7.74
C GLU A 216 22.26 13.63 6.64
N ARG A 217 21.95 12.46 6.05
CA ARG A 217 22.77 11.79 5.04
C ARG A 217 22.23 11.92 3.61
N GLN A 218 21.26 12.81 3.38
CA GLN A 218 20.71 13.05 2.03
C GLN A 218 21.79 13.40 1.00
N GLY A 219 22.83 14.14 1.39
CA GLY A 219 23.94 14.48 0.49
C GLY A 219 24.73 13.26 -0.01
N GLU A 220 24.73 12.13 0.71
CA GLU A 220 25.34 10.89 0.25
C GLU A 220 24.53 10.25 -0.89
N LEU A 221 23.20 10.36 -0.86
CA LEU A 221 22.33 9.92 -1.95
C LEU A 221 22.61 10.75 -3.21
N ASP A 222 22.67 12.07 -3.09
CA ASP A 222 22.94 12.95 -4.22
C ASP A 222 24.29 12.63 -4.88
N GLN A 223 25.34 12.46 -4.07
CA GLN A 223 26.67 12.05 -4.55
C GLN A 223 26.64 10.68 -5.24
N ARG A 224 25.87 9.73 -4.69
CA ARG A 224 25.73 8.40 -5.27
C ARG A 224 25.01 8.45 -6.62
N LEU A 225 23.94 9.23 -6.75
CA LEU A 225 23.21 9.42 -8.00
C LEU A 225 24.09 10.08 -9.05
N ALA A 226 24.85 11.12 -8.69
CA ALA A 226 25.81 11.76 -9.60
C ALA A 226 26.92 10.79 -10.06
N SER A 227 27.41 9.93 -9.17
CA SER A 227 28.40 8.91 -9.53
C SER A 227 27.83 7.90 -10.53
N LEU A 228 26.60 7.42 -10.30
CA LEU A 228 25.93 6.48 -11.21
C LEU A 228 25.65 7.11 -12.57
N ASP A 229 25.24 8.37 -12.61
CA ASP A 229 25.03 9.11 -13.86
C ASP A 229 26.31 9.19 -14.70
N GLN A 230 27.44 9.46 -14.04
CA GLN A 230 28.77 9.48 -14.67
C GLN A 230 29.23 8.09 -15.13
N GLU A 231 29.04 7.05 -14.31
CA GLU A 231 29.40 5.65 -14.64
C GLU A 231 28.64 5.13 -15.88
N HIS A 232 27.47 5.70 -16.17
CA HIS A 232 26.62 5.34 -17.30
C HIS A 232 26.68 6.34 -18.46
N ASP A 233 27.68 7.24 -18.48
CA ASP A 233 27.93 8.22 -19.54
C ASP A 233 26.67 9.03 -19.95
N GLY A 234 25.78 9.31 -18.98
CA GLY A 234 24.52 10.04 -19.24
C GLY A 234 23.50 9.31 -20.14
N GLN A 235 23.65 7.99 -20.33
CA GLN A 235 22.69 7.17 -21.08
C GLN A 235 21.38 6.95 -20.32
N LEU A 236 21.42 7.15 -19.00
CA LEU A 236 20.30 7.08 -18.10
C LEU A 236 19.98 8.48 -17.58
N LEU A 237 18.72 8.72 -17.26
CA LEU A 237 18.27 9.93 -16.57
C LEU A 237 17.77 9.53 -15.18
N PHE A 238 18.42 10.04 -14.14
CA PHE A 238 18.03 9.86 -12.75
C PHE A 238 17.21 11.07 -12.29
N ARG A 239 15.94 10.85 -11.93
CA ARG A 239 15.08 11.87 -11.34
C ARG A 239 14.85 11.54 -9.86
N CYS A 240 15.34 12.39 -8.97
CA CYS A 240 15.07 12.28 -7.54
C CYS A 240 13.98 13.28 -7.10
N VAL A 241 13.00 12.80 -6.34
CA VAL A 241 11.89 13.62 -5.79
C VAL A 241 11.78 13.36 -4.30
N GLY A 242 11.77 14.42 -3.50
CA GLY A 242 11.58 14.38 -2.05
C GLY A 242 12.11 15.64 -1.38
N PRO A 243 12.04 15.73 -0.04
CA PRO A 243 11.55 14.71 0.90
C PRO A 243 10.04 14.46 0.80
N LEU A 244 9.62 13.19 0.90
CA LEU A 244 8.21 12.78 0.91
C LEU A 244 7.85 12.05 2.22
N PRO A 245 6.57 12.06 2.63
CA PRO A 245 6.07 11.15 3.65
C PRO A 245 6.34 9.69 3.25
N PRO A 246 6.57 8.78 4.22
CA PRO A 246 7.06 7.43 3.95
C PRO A 246 5.96 6.45 3.48
N TYR A 247 5.14 6.84 2.49
CA TYR A 247 4.01 6.05 1.99
C TYR A 247 4.40 4.64 1.56
N SER A 248 5.55 4.48 0.88
CA SER A 248 6.00 3.18 0.39
C SER A 248 6.48 2.25 1.53
N PHE A 249 6.88 2.82 2.68
CA PHE A 249 7.41 2.07 3.82
C PHE A 249 6.37 1.76 4.88
N GLY A 250 5.36 2.60 5.04
CA GLY A 250 4.27 2.38 5.98
C GLY A 250 3.13 3.37 5.76
N THR A 251 1.97 2.85 5.34
CA THR A 251 0.71 3.59 5.24
C THR A 251 -0.34 2.89 6.09
N VAL A 252 -1.00 3.63 6.96
CA VAL A 252 -2.12 3.11 7.77
C VAL A 252 -3.33 2.92 6.87
N GLU A 253 -3.84 1.69 6.84
CA GLU A 253 -5.11 1.35 6.22
C GLU A 253 -6.12 0.97 7.30
N ILE A 254 -7.32 1.53 7.17
CA ILE A 254 -8.43 1.30 8.09
C ILE A 254 -9.59 0.74 7.29
N GLN A 255 -10.18 -0.34 7.78
CA GLN A 255 -11.37 -0.94 7.20
C GLN A 255 -12.44 -1.08 8.28
N LEU A 256 -13.64 -0.62 7.94
CA LEU A 256 -14.87 -0.90 8.67
C LEU A 256 -15.54 -2.09 7.97
N PRO A 257 -15.50 -3.30 8.56
CA PRO A 257 -16.09 -4.47 7.94
C PRO A 257 -17.62 -4.30 7.87
N SER A 258 -18.23 -4.71 6.75
CA SER A 258 -19.68 -4.83 6.70
C SER A 258 -20.13 -6.11 7.40
N PHE A 259 -21.26 -6.04 8.10
CA PHE A 259 -21.87 -7.22 8.70
C PHE A 259 -22.13 -8.31 7.66
N GLU A 260 -22.65 -7.93 6.50
CA GLU A 260 -23.01 -8.88 5.44
C GLU A 260 -21.79 -9.68 4.94
N ALA A 261 -20.63 -9.04 4.75
CA ALA A 261 -19.42 -9.73 4.28
C ALA A 261 -18.84 -10.67 5.35
N VAL A 262 -18.83 -10.23 6.62
CA VAL A 262 -18.34 -11.06 7.72
C VAL A 262 -19.28 -12.23 7.97
N ASP A 263 -20.59 -12.00 7.92
CA ASP A 263 -21.59 -13.05 8.10
C ASP A 263 -21.56 -14.07 6.97
N GLU A 264 -21.41 -13.63 5.72
CA GLU A 264 -21.23 -14.53 4.57
C GLU A 264 -19.99 -15.41 4.74
N ALA A 265 -18.83 -14.83 5.07
CA ALA A 265 -17.60 -15.59 5.29
C ALA A 265 -17.72 -16.58 6.45
N ARG A 266 -18.41 -16.18 7.54
CA ARG A 266 -18.73 -17.06 8.68
C ARG A 266 -19.59 -18.25 8.24
N GLN A 267 -20.64 -18.00 7.47
CA GLN A 267 -21.53 -19.04 6.96
C GLN A 267 -20.80 -19.99 6.00
N GLN A 268 -19.95 -19.46 5.10
CA GLN A 268 -19.13 -20.25 4.18
C GLN A 268 -18.19 -21.22 4.91
N LEU A 269 -17.61 -20.80 6.04
CA LEU A 269 -16.79 -21.68 6.89
C LEU A 269 -17.61 -22.58 7.84
N GLY A 270 -18.93 -22.42 7.90
CA GLY A 270 -19.82 -23.18 8.77
C GLY A 270 -19.61 -22.89 10.25
N LEU A 271 -19.32 -21.65 10.60
CA LEU A 271 -19.10 -21.20 11.98
C LEU A 271 -20.40 -20.69 12.62
N GLY A 272 -20.53 -20.84 13.94
CA GLY A 272 -21.61 -20.26 14.73
C GLY A 272 -21.45 -18.74 14.94
N GLU A 273 -22.32 -18.13 15.74
CA GLU A 273 -22.29 -16.67 16.04
C GLU A 273 -21.04 -16.21 16.80
N ALA A 274 -20.28 -17.13 17.37
CA ALA A 274 -18.96 -16.88 17.92
C ALA A 274 -17.99 -18.00 17.55
N ALA A 275 -16.72 -17.65 17.34
CA ALA A 275 -15.64 -18.62 17.11
C ALA A 275 -14.30 -18.08 17.58
N THR A 276 -13.44 -18.95 18.07
CA THR A 276 -12.03 -18.64 18.33
C THR A 276 -11.21 -18.62 17.04
N PRO A 277 -10.06 -17.91 16.98
CA PRO A 277 -9.13 -18.01 15.84
C PRO A 277 -8.74 -19.45 15.50
N GLY A 278 -8.64 -20.31 16.52
CA GLY A 278 -8.37 -21.74 16.35
C GLY A 278 -9.52 -22.49 15.64
N GLU A 279 -10.77 -22.15 15.93
CA GLU A 279 -11.95 -22.73 15.27
C GLU A 279 -12.07 -22.29 13.82
N ILE A 280 -11.86 -20.99 13.55
CA ILE A 280 -11.83 -20.43 12.18
C ILE A 280 -10.80 -21.20 11.33
N LYS A 281 -9.56 -21.34 11.85
CA LYS A 281 -8.49 -22.05 11.16
C LYS A 281 -8.77 -23.54 10.96
N ARG A 282 -9.38 -24.21 11.94
CA ARG A 282 -9.78 -25.62 11.81
C ARG A 282 -10.88 -25.80 10.77
N ALA A 283 -11.88 -24.91 10.75
CA ALA A 283 -12.97 -24.94 9.78
C ALA A 283 -12.45 -24.78 8.35
N TYR A 284 -11.60 -23.77 8.10
CA TYR A 284 -10.95 -23.56 6.81
C TYR A 284 -10.15 -24.79 6.37
N ARG A 285 -9.25 -25.32 7.21
CA ARG A 285 -8.43 -26.50 6.85
C ARG A 285 -9.26 -27.72 6.49
N ARG A 286 -10.38 -27.95 7.20
CA ARG A 286 -11.30 -29.04 6.92
C ARG A 286 -11.94 -28.88 5.54
N LEU A 287 -12.48 -27.69 5.24
CA LEU A 287 -13.14 -27.41 3.97
C LEU A 287 -12.17 -27.36 2.79
N ALA A 288 -11.02 -26.69 2.93
CA ALA A 288 -9.96 -26.65 1.92
C ALA A 288 -9.46 -28.07 1.59
N GLY A 289 -9.28 -28.93 2.60
CA GLY A 289 -8.89 -30.33 2.38
C GLY A 289 -9.95 -31.17 1.65
N GLN A 290 -11.23 -30.81 1.75
CA GLN A 290 -12.34 -31.47 1.06
C GLN A 290 -12.54 -30.95 -0.37
N SER A 291 -12.19 -29.69 -0.62
CA SER A 291 -12.39 -28.97 -1.89
C SER A 291 -11.11 -28.82 -2.71
N HIS A 292 -10.01 -29.50 -2.34
CA HIS A 292 -8.72 -29.35 -3.04
C HIS A 292 -8.82 -29.82 -4.51
N PRO A 293 -8.36 -29.02 -5.50
CA PRO A 293 -8.43 -29.38 -6.91
C PRO A 293 -7.83 -30.75 -7.23
N ASP A 294 -6.67 -31.09 -6.64
CA ASP A 294 -6.06 -32.42 -6.80
C ASP A 294 -6.92 -33.60 -6.31
N ARG A 295 -7.84 -33.35 -5.38
CA ARG A 295 -8.78 -34.36 -4.86
C ARG A 295 -10.11 -34.37 -5.60
N ARG A 296 -10.41 -33.31 -6.36
CA ARG A 296 -11.63 -33.14 -7.15
C ARG A 296 -11.30 -32.53 -8.53
N PRO A 297 -10.50 -33.22 -9.37
CA PRO A 297 -10.07 -32.69 -10.67
C PRO A 297 -11.24 -32.53 -11.66
N ASP A 298 -12.35 -33.25 -11.44
CA ASP A 298 -13.52 -33.26 -12.33
C ASP A 298 -14.59 -32.22 -11.95
N GLU A 299 -14.44 -31.50 -10.82
CA GLU A 299 -15.35 -30.40 -10.46
C GLU A 299 -14.86 -29.09 -11.08
N ALA A 300 -15.57 -28.62 -12.11
CA ALA A 300 -15.27 -27.38 -12.83
C ALA A 300 -15.14 -26.14 -11.91
N ASP A 301 -15.77 -26.17 -10.73
CA ASP A 301 -15.80 -25.06 -9.77
C ASP A 301 -14.87 -25.26 -8.56
N ALA A 302 -14.05 -26.31 -8.51
CA ALA A 302 -13.21 -26.61 -7.35
C ALA A 302 -12.20 -25.49 -7.03
N GLU A 303 -11.61 -24.88 -8.07
CA GLU A 303 -10.67 -23.75 -7.94
C GLU A 303 -11.37 -22.48 -7.44
N ALA A 304 -12.56 -22.19 -7.97
CA ALA A 304 -13.38 -21.05 -7.52
C ALA A 304 -13.75 -21.19 -6.04
N ARG A 305 -14.25 -22.37 -5.63
CA ARG A 305 -14.57 -22.65 -4.22
C ARG A 305 -13.35 -22.55 -3.30
N MET A 306 -12.18 -23.01 -3.74
CA MET A 306 -10.94 -22.87 -2.95
C MET A 306 -10.57 -21.40 -2.75
N THR A 307 -10.73 -20.60 -3.81
CA THR A 307 -10.50 -19.15 -3.77
C THR A 307 -11.45 -18.48 -2.78
N GLU A 308 -12.75 -18.79 -2.86
CA GLU A 308 -13.78 -18.27 -1.94
C GLU A 308 -13.48 -18.63 -0.48
N LEU A 309 -13.18 -19.90 -0.18
CA LEU A 309 -12.82 -20.35 1.17
C LEU A 309 -11.58 -19.65 1.71
N THR A 310 -10.60 -19.38 0.83
CA THR A 310 -9.37 -18.69 1.19
C THR A 310 -9.64 -17.22 1.51
N LEU A 311 -10.47 -16.54 0.71
CA LEU A 311 -10.90 -15.17 0.97
C LEU A 311 -11.71 -15.05 2.27
N ALA A 312 -12.65 -15.97 2.50
CA ALA A 312 -13.43 -16.03 3.74
C ALA A 312 -12.53 -16.21 4.97
N TYR A 313 -11.59 -17.15 4.91
CA TYR A 313 -10.63 -17.38 5.98
C TYR A 313 -9.75 -16.15 6.24
N GLN A 314 -9.26 -15.50 5.20
CA GLN A 314 -8.46 -14.27 5.32
C GLN A 314 -9.26 -13.16 6.00
N LEU A 315 -10.50 -12.91 5.56
CA LEU A 315 -11.38 -11.91 6.16
C LEU A 315 -11.63 -12.19 7.65
N LEU A 316 -12.06 -13.42 7.99
CA LEU A 316 -12.37 -13.76 9.38
C LEU A 316 -11.12 -13.77 10.28
N SER A 317 -9.95 -14.09 9.73
CA SER A 317 -8.69 -14.02 10.48
C SER A 317 -8.36 -12.57 10.86
N VAL A 318 -8.40 -11.64 9.90
CA VAL A 318 -8.18 -10.21 10.15
C VAL A 318 -9.25 -9.65 11.09
N TYR A 319 -10.50 -10.05 10.91
CA TYR A 319 -11.61 -9.65 11.78
C TYR A 319 -11.40 -10.08 13.24
N ALA A 320 -11.05 -11.34 13.46
CA ALA A 320 -10.80 -11.88 14.79
C ALA A 320 -9.60 -11.19 15.48
N GLU A 321 -8.54 -10.86 14.72
CA GLU A 321 -7.42 -10.07 15.22
C GLU A 321 -7.84 -8.65 15.62
N GLY A 322 -8.68 -8.00 14.81
CA GLY A 322 -9.26 -6.69 15.12
C GLY A 322 -10.05 -6.70 16.42
N GLN A 323 -10.93 -7.68 16.61
CA GLN A 323 -11.70 -7.82 17.85
C GLN A 323 -10.83 -8.14 19.07
N ALA A 324 -9.83 -9.02 18.92
CA ALA A 324 -8.93 -9.34 20.02
C ALA A 324 -8.16 -8.09 20.49
N LEU A 325 -7.75 -7.22 19.57
CA LEU A 325 -7.08 -5.98 19.88
C LEU A 325 -8.02 -4.97 20.57
N ALA A 326 -9.26 -4.85 20.10
CA ALA A 326 -10.29 -4.04 20.75
C ALA A 326 -10.66 -4.54 22.16
N GLY A 327 -10.74 -5.86 22.36
CA GLY A 327 -11.04 -6.48 23.66
C GLY A 327 -9.96 -6.19 24.71
N ARG A 328 -8.68 -6.17 24.32
CA ARG A 328 -7.55 -5.84 25.20
C ARG A 328 -7.60 -4.41 25.75
N LEU A 329 -8.29 -3.49 25.08
CA LEU A 329 -8.51 -2.12 25.59
C LEU A 329 -9.48 -2.09 26.78
N HIS A 330 -10.40 -3.07 26.84
CA HIS A 330 -11.44 -3.16 27.86
C HIS A 330 -11.01 -4.04 29.05
N SER A 331 -10.03 -4.93 28.87
CA SER A 331 -9.47 -5.79 29.93
C SER A 331 -8.41 -5.07 30.78
N ARG A 332 -8.39 -5.31 32.10
CA ARG A 332 -7.36 -4.77 33.00
C ARG A 332 -5.99 -5.43 32.72
N LYS A 333 -4.91 -4.63 32.80
CA LYS A 333 -3.52 -5.11 32.69
C LYS A 333 -3.27 -6.28 33.68
N GLY A 334 -2.94 -7.46 33.16
CA GLY A 334 -2.42 -8.59 33.95
C GLY A 334 -3.20 -9.90 33.85
N GLU A 335 -4.32 -9.96 33.14
CA GLU A 335 -5.03 -11.24 32.91
C GLU A 335 -4.43 -12.00 31.72
N ASN A 336 -4.19 -13.29 31.91
CA ASN A 336 -3.74 -14.20 30.87
C ASN A 336 -4.96 -14.55 30.00
N ILE A 337 -5.17 -13.80 28.93
CA ILE A 337 -6.38 -13.91 28.10
C ILE A 337 -6.17 -15.07 27.11
N GLU A 338 -6.84 -16.20 27.31
CA GLU A 338 -7.09 -17.17 26.23
C GLU A 338 -7.63 -16.42 25.01
N PRO A 339 -7.31 -16.81 23.76
CA PRO A 339 -7.78 -16.09 22.59
C PRO A 339 -9.30 -16.05 22.60
N ALA A 340 -9.84 -14.89 22.98
CA ALA A 340 -11.26 -14.69 23.18
C ALA A 340 -12.00 -15.06 21.90
N ALA A 341 -13.15 -15.72 22.04
CA ALA A 341 -14.02 -15.98 20.90
C ALA A 341 -14.39 -14.64 20.27
N CYS A 342 -14.18 -14.51 18.96
CA CYS A 342 -14.70 -13.36 18.23
C CYS A 342 -16.21 -13.53 18.02
N CYS A 343 -16.95 -12.44 18.17
CA CYS A 343 -18.40 -12.40 17.98
C CYS A 343 -18.72 -11.89 16.58
N PHE A 344 -19.66 -12.55 15.90
CA PHE A 344 -20.08 -12.20 14.55
C PHE A 344 -21.46 -11.56 14.49
N ASP A 345 -22.06 -11.20 15.63
CA ASP A 345 -23.32 -10.45 15.61
C ASP A 345 -23.13 -9.07 14.96
N ARG A 346 -24.23 -8.49 14.48
CA ARG A 346 -24.22 -7.21 13.75
C ARG A 346 -23.58 -6.08 14.55
N GLN A 347 -23.89 -5.98 15.84
CA GLN A 347 -23.34 -4.92 16.69
C GLN A 347 -21.82 -5.07 16.84
N ALA A 348 -21.33 -6.29 17.04
CA ALA A 348 -19.91 -6.58 17.18
C ALA A 348 -19.16 -6.27 15.88
N VAL A 349 -19.71 -6.63 14.71
CA VAL A 349 -19.10 -6.32 13.42
C VAL A 349 -19.05 -4.82 13.18
N GLU A 350 -20.19 -4.14 13.33
CA GLU A 350 -20.34 -2.71 13.10
C GLU A 350 -19.54 -1.85 14.09
N GLN A 351 -19.00 -2.43 15.18
CA GLN A 351 -18.14 -1.74 16.15
C GLN A 351 -16.65 -2.10 16.00
N THR A 352 -16.29 -2.98 15.07
CA THR A 352 -14.92 -3.45 14.88
C THR A 352 -14.15 -2.55 13.90
N LEU A 353 -12.94 -2.15 14.26
CA LEU A 353 -11.98 -1.50 13.37
C LEU A 353 -10.89 -2.49 12.97
N LEU A 354 -10.64 -2.63 11.68
CA LEU A 354 -9.50 -3.38 11.17
C LEU A 354 -8.42 -2.38 10.79
N VAL A 355 -7.27 -2.49 11.46
CA VAL A 355 -6.17 -1.53 11.34
C VAL A 355 -4.93 -2.28 10.92
N SER A 356 -4.27 -1.82 9.86
CA SER A 356 -2.99 -2.34 9.42
C SER A 356 -2.07 -1.22 8.98
N VAL A 357 -0.76 -1.45 9.05
CA VAL A 357 0.24 -0.60 8.42
C VAL A 357 0.79 -1.36 7.22
N ARG A 358 0.40 -0.94 6.02
CA ARG A 358 0.85 -1.54 4.77
C ARG A 358 2.16 -0.92 4.34
N ARG A 359 3.13 -1.79 4.08
CA ARG A 359 4.30 -1.46 3.28
C ARG A 359 3.96 -1.78 1.83
N GLN A 360 4.40 -0.94 0.90
CA GLN A 360 4.28 -1.25 -0.51
C GLN A 360 5.15 -2.48 -0.84
N GLU A 361 4.51 -3.53 -1.33
CA GLU A 361 5.20 -4.78 -1.65
C GLU A 361 6.08 -4.60 -2.88
N VAL A 362 7.23 -5.29 -2.88
CA VAL A 362 8.18 -5.27 -3.99
C VAL A 362 7.49 -5.90 -5.20
N ALA A 363 7.32 -5.13 -6.28
CA ALA A 363 7.02 -5.74 -7.57
C ALA A 363 8.25 -6.58 -7.97
N VAL A 364 8.15 -7.90 -7.82
CA VAL A 364 9.16 -8.85 -8.31
C VAL A 364 9.17 -8.83 -9.82
#